data_AF-A0A3A6NJZ8-F1
#
_entry.id   AF-A0A3A6NJZ8-F1
#
_cell.length_a   1.000
_cell.length_b   1.000
_cell.length_c   1.000
_cell.angle_alpha   90.00
_cell.angle_beta   90.00
_cell.angle_gamma   90.00
#
_symmetry.space_group_name_H-M   'P 1'
#
loop_
_entity.id
_entity.type
_entity.pdbx_description
1 polymer ?
#
loop_
_entity_poly.entity_id
_entity_poly.type
_entity_poly.pdbx_seq_one_letter_code
_entity_poly.pdbx_strand_id
1 'polypeptide(L)'
;MMNIKPSAAIRKNYNEISALCKTTKEPVFLTKNGEGDLVVMDIATFSQRESMLRLREQLVAVEEDRLTGKKGFSIGEVDEMMKKAIKEAANEQRG
;
A
#
# COMPACT_ATOMS: atom_id res chain seq x y z
N MET A 1 -9.83 6.01 -18.83
CA MET A 1 -9.62 7.23 -19.68
C MET A 1 -9.18 8.33 -18.73
N MET A 2 -8.18 9.17 -19.05
CA MET A 2 -7.65 10.11 -18.05
C MET A 2 -8.67 11.24 -17.78
N ASN A 3 -9.25 11.26 -16.58
CA ASN A 3 -10.24 12.27 -16.18
C ASN A 3 -9.51 13.54 -15.71
N ILE A 4 -9.49 14.58 -16.54
CA ILE A 4 -8.83 15.86 -16.22
C ILE A 4 -9.87 16.97 -16.07
N LYS A 5 -9.81 17.74 -14.98
CA LYS A 5 -10.72 18.86 -14.70
C LYS A 5 -9.94 20.08 -14.18
N PRO A 6 -10.36 21.32 -14.45
CA PRO A 6 -9.80 22.48 -13.77
C PRO A 6 -10.08 22.42 -12.27
N SER A 7 -9.14 22.85 -11.42
CA SER A 7 -9.31 22.87 -9.96
C SER A 7 -10.53 23.70 -9.51
N ALA A 8 -10.87 24.75 -10.27
CA ALA A 8 -12.07 25.56 -10.04
C ALA A 8 -13.39 24.76 -10.15
N ALA A 9 -13.40 23.63 -10.88
CA ALA A 9 -14.57 22.79 -11.04
C ALA A 9 -14.97 22.05 -9.76
N ILE A 10 -14.03 21.80 -8.83
CA ILE A 10 -14.33 21.10 -7.57
C ILE A 10 -15.40 21.81 -6.76
N ARG A 11 -15.34 23.13 -6.67
CA ARG A 11 -16.29 23.89 -5.85
C ARG A 11 -17.73 23.73 -6.34
N LYS A 12 -17.92 23.57 -7.65
CA LYS A 12 -19.24 23.44 -8.29
C LYS A 12 -19.70 21.99 -8.40
N ASN A 13 -18.78 21.07 -8.70
CA ASN A 13 -19.08 19.69 -9.09
C ASN A 13 -18.53 18.66 -8.10
N TYR A 14 -18.32 19.02 -6.83
CA TYR A 14 -17.73 18.12 -5.83
C TYR A 14 -18.42 16.75 -5.77
N ASN A 15 -19.76 16.72 -5.71
CA ASN A 15 -20.52 15.47 -5.59
C ASN A 15 -20.35 14.56 -6.81
N GLU A 16 -20.33 15.14 -8.02
CA GLU A 16 -20.10 14.41 -9.27
C GLU A 16 -18.69 13.83 -9.31
N ILE A 17 -17.67 14.64 -8.95
CA ILE A 17 -16.27 14.19 -8.90
C ILE A 17 -16.10 13.09 -7.84
N SER A 18 -16.71 13.26 -6.66
CA SER A 18 -16.68 12.26 -5.58
C SER A 18 -17.36 10.95 -6.01
N ALA A 19 -18.52 11.03 -6.67
CA ALA A 19 -19.22 9.87 -7.21
C ALA A 19 -18.40 9.17 -8.30
N LEU A 20 -17.76 9.92 -9.21
CA LEU A 20 -16.88 9.38 -10.23
C LEU A 20 -15.74 8.58 -9.59
N CYS A 21 -14.97 9.19 -8.68
CA CYS A 21 -13.88 8.52 -7.97
C CYS A 21 -14.34 7.24 -7.24
N LYS A 22 -15.53 7.26 -6.63
CA LYS A 22 -16.06 6.12 -5.88
C LYS A 22 -16.55 4.98 -6.78
N THR A 23 -17.18 5.30 -7.90
CA THR A 23 -17.82 4.33 -8.80
C THR A 23 -16.83 3.70 -9.76
N THR A 24 -15.96 4.51 -10.37
CA THR A 24 -14.98 4.02 -11.35
C THR A 24 -13.74 3.48 -10.69
N LYS A 25 -13.47 3.86 -9.44
CA LYS A 25 -12.19 3.60 -8.74
C LYS A 25 -10.99 4.21 -9.47
N GLU A 26 -11.23 5.12 -10.40
CA GLU A 26 -10.19 5.86 -11.13
C GLU A 26 -9.96 7.24 -10.50
N PRO A 27 -8.73 7.78 -10.57
CA PRO A 27 -8.46 9.13 -10.09
C PRO A 27 -8.97 10.20 -11.06
N VAL A 28 -9.27 11.38 -10.51
CA VAL A 28 -9.49 12.61 -11.28
C VAL A 28 -8.29 13.53 -11.09
N PHE A 29 -7.68 13.93 -12.19
CA PHE A 29 -6.56 14.86 -12.24
C PHE A 29 -7.09 16.29 -12.31
N LEU A 30 -6.54 17.16 -11.49
CA LEU A 30 -6.87 18.57 -11.46
C LEU A 30 -5.77 19.40 -12.08
N THR A 31 -6.17 20.39 -12.87
CA THR A 31 -5.26 21.38 -13.43
C THR A 31 -5.46 22.75 -12.83
N LYS A 32 -4.37 23.50 -12.69
CA LYS A 32 -4.37 24.92 -12.34
C LYS A 32 -3.66 25.65 -13.46
N ASN A 33 -4.33 26.61 -14.09
CA ASN A 33 -3.81 27.35 -15.25
C ASN A 33 -3.33 26.46 -16.42
N GLY A 34 -3.96 25.29 -16.61
CA GLY A 34 -3.60 24.34 -17.66
C GLY A 34 -2.49 23.34 -17.29
N GLU A 35 -1.83 23.54 -16.15
CA GLU A 35 -0.79 22.64 -15.63
C GLU A 35 -1.38 21.65 -14.63
N GLY A 36 -0.88 20.41 -14.61
CA GLY A 36 -1.28 19.41 -13.63
C GLY A 36 -0.85 19.84 -12.22
N ASP A 37 -1.79 19.76 -11.27
CA ASP A 37 -1.62 20.29 -9.90
C ASP A 37 -1.88 19.20 -8.85
N LEU A 38 -3.07 18.58 -8.89
CA LEU A 38 -3.52 17.64 -7.86
C LEU A 38 -4.21 16.42 -8.46
N VAL A 39 -4.31 15.35 -7.67
CA VAL A 39 -5.09 14.16 -7.98
C VAL A 39 -6.09 13.92 -6.87
N VAL A 40 -7.35 13.67 -7.23
CA VAL A 40 -8.42 13.32 -6.30
C VAL A 40 -8.81 11.87 -6.51
N MET A 41 -8.95 11.13 -5.42
CA MET A 41 -9.33 9.72 -5.44
C MET A 41 -10.22 9.41 -4.23
N ASP A 42 -11.03 8.37 -4.34
CA ASP A 42 -11.76 7.81 -3.21
C ASP A 42 -10.79 7.23 -2.17
N ILE A 43 -11.08 7.46 -0.89
CA ILE A 43 -10.19 7.09 0.22
C ILE A 43 -9.95 5.58 0.26
N ALA A 44 -11.02 4.78 0.17
CA ALA A 44 -10.89 3.31 0.23
C ALA A 44 -10.05 2.79 -0.94
N THR A 45 -10.24 3.37 -2.12
CA THR A 45 -9.48 3.04 -3.32
C THR A 45 -8.00 3.41 -3.19
N PHE A 46 -7.71 4.60 -2.67
CA PHE A 46 -6.33 5.03 -2.39
C PHE A 46 -5.66 4.12 -1.36
N SER A 47 -6.32 3.82 -0.24
CA SER A 47 -5.80 2.92 0.79
C SER A 47 -5.52 1.52 0.24
N GLN A 48 -6.43 0.96 -0.56
CA GLN A 48 -6.23 -0.34 -1.19
C GLN A 48 -5.01 -0.32 -2.13
N ARG A 49 -4.86 0.74 -2.93
CA ARG A 49 -3.70 0.92 -3.81
C ARG A 49 -2.40 0.96 -3.02
N GLU A 50 -2.34 1.73 -1.94
CA GLU A 50 -1.17 1.82 -1.07
C GLU A 50 -0.82 0.46 -0.44
N SER A 51 -1.82 -0.27 0.06
CA SER A 51 -1.60 -1.61 0.61
C SER A 51 -1.05 -2.59 -0.44
N MET A 52 -1.58 -2.52 -1.67
CA MET A 52 -1.12 -3.38 -2.77
C MET A 52 0.32 -3.05 -3.19
N LEU A 53 0.68 -1.76 -3.21
CA LEU A 53 2.06 -1.32 -3.50
C LEU A 53 3.04 -1.81 -2.43
N ARG A 54 2.69 -1.68 -1.15
CA ARG A 54 3.52 -2.20 -0.04
C ARG A 54 3.71 -3.71 -0.14
N LEU A 55 2.64 -4.47 -0.40
CA LEU A 55 2.73 -5.91 -0.59
C LEU A 55 3.65 -6.26 -1.77
N ARG A 56 3.54 -5.53 -2.88
CA ARG A 56 4.40 -5.73 -4.05
C ARG A 56 5.87 -5.48 -3.71
N GLU A 57 6.19 -4.40 -3.01
CA GLU A 57 7.55 -4.11 -2.57
C GLU A 57 8.13 -5.22 -1.69
N GLN A 58 7.33 -5.73 -0.74
CA GLN A 58 7.73 -6.87 0.10
C GLN A 58 8.00 -8.13 -0.71
N LEU A 59 7.12 -8.46 -1.66
CA LEU A 59 7.30 -9.63 -2.52
C LEU A 59 8.54 -9.51 -3.40
N VAL A 60 8.82 -8.33 -3.96
CA VAL A 60 10.04 -8.08 -4.75
C VAL A 60 11.28 -8.28 -3.87
N ALA A 61 11.31 -7.72 -2.66
CA ALA A 61 12.44 -7.88 -1.74
C ALA A 61 12.67 -9.36 -1.35
N VAL A 62 11.60 -10.12 -1.09
CA VAL A 62 11.70 -11.57 -0.79
C VAL A 62 12.25 -12.35 -1.99
N GLU A 63 11.84 -12.01 -3.22
CA GLU A 63 12.36 -12.66 -4.41
C GLU A 63 13.85 -12.33 -4.67
N GLU A 64 14.27 -11.09 -4.44
CA GLU A 64 15.69 -10.70 -4.51
C GLU A 64 16.53 -11.45 -3.46
N ASP A 65 16.02 -11.57 -2.24
CA ASP A 65 16.64 -12.35 -1.17
C ASP A 65 16.80 -13.83 -1.56
N ARG A 66 15.78 -14.41 -2.18
CA ARG A 66 15.82 -15.79 -2.69
C ARG A 66 16.87 -15.95 -3.80
N LEU A 67 16.92 -15.01 -4.75
CA LEU A 67 17.88 -15.03 -5.86
C LEU A 67 19.33 -14.85 -5.40
N THR A 68 19.55 -14.09 -4.33
CA THR A 68 20.87 -13.89 -3.70
C THR A 68 21.25 -15.03 -2.75
N GLY A 69 20.41 -16.07 -2.63
CA GLY A 69 20.72 -17.31 -1.91
C GLY A 69 20.36 -17.28 -0.43
N LYS A 70 19.60 -16.29 0.06
CA LYS A 70 19.06 -16.34 1.42
C LYS A 70 18.02 -17.46 1.50
N LYS A 71 18.14 -18.31 2.52
CA LYS A 71 17.22 -19.42 2.75
C LYS A 71 15.91 -18.91 3.36
N GLY A 72 14.80 -19.33 2.78
CA GLY A 72 13.50 -19.27 3.45
C GLY A 72 13.35 -20.40 4.47
N PHE A 73 12.37 -20.27 5.35
CA PHE A 73 12.01 -21.26 6.36
C PHE A 73 10.55 -21.65 6.20
N SER A 74 10.25 -22.92 6.45
CA SER A 74 8.89 -23.41 6.58
C SER A 74 8.24 -22.92 7.88
N ILE A 75 6.90 -22.98 7.95
CA ILE A 75 6.15 -22.58 9.15
C ILE A 75 6.59 -23.39 10.37
N GLY A 76 6.86 -24.70 10.21
CA GLY A 76 7.32 -25.56 11.30
C GLY A 76 8.71 -25.19 11.82
N GLU A 77 9.64 -24.85 10.93
CA GLU A 77 10.98 -24.38 11.32
C GLU A 77 10.88 -23.06 12.10
N VAL A 78 10.06 -22.12 11.63
CA VAL A 78 9.84 -20.84 12.32
C VAL A 78 9.19 -21.04 13.69
N ASP A 79 8.21 -21.93 13.83
CA ASP A 79 7.54 -22.22 15.10
C ASP A 79 8.52 -22.77 16.16
N GLU A 80 9.37 -23.73 15.77
CA GLU A 80 10.39 -24.27 16.66
C GLU A 80 11.46 -23.22 17.04
N MET A 81 11.87 -22.38 16.10
CA MET A 81 12.79 -21.26 16.37
C MET A 81 12.18 -20.26 17.37
N MET A 82 10.90 -19.90 17.23
CA MET A 82 10.22 -18.98 18.15
C MET A 82 10.06 -19.57 19.56
N LYS A 83 9.62 -20.83 19.67
CA LYS A 83 9.52 -21.52 20.97
C LYS A 83 10.86 -21.54 21.70
N LYS A 84 11.95 -21.82 20.97
CA LYS A 84 13.30 -21.80 21.51
C LYS A 84 13.70 -20.42 22.03
N ALA A 85 13.50 -19.36 21.23
CA ALA A 85 13.83 -17.99 21.61
C ALA A 85 13.04 -17.52 22.86
N ILE A 86 11.75 -17.86 22.97
CA ILE A 86 10.94 -17.53 24.15
C ILE A 86 11.48 -18.22 25.40
N LYS A 87 11.86 -19.51 25.29
CA LYS A 87 12.41 -20.28 26.42
C LYS A 87 13.76 -19.73 26.89
N GLU A 88 14.60 -19.30 25.96
CA GLU A 88 15.90 -18.67 26.26
C GLU A 88 15.69 -17.35 27.01
N ALA A 89 14.85 -16.45 26.50
CA ALA A 89 14.55 -15.18 27.15
C ALA A 89 13.92 -15.34 28.56
N ALA A 90 13.04 -16.33 28.75
CA ALA A 90 12.44 -16.63 30.06
C ALA A 90 13.45 -17.18 31.08
N ASN A 91 14.49 -17.86 30.62
CA ASN A 91 15.56 -18.36 31.48
C ASN A 91 16.54 -17.25 31.87
N GLU A 92 16.83 -16.30 30.98
CA GLU A 92 17.67 -15.13 31.27
C GLU A 92 17.06 -14.19 32.32
N GLN A 93 15.73 -14.12 32.43
CA GLN A 93 15.05 -13.33 33.47
C GLN A 93 14.99 -14.02 34.85
N ARG A 94 15.36 -15.31 34.92
CA ARG A 94 15.33 -16.11 36.15
C ARG A 94 16.72 -16.32 36.78
N GLY A 95 17.79 -15.91 36.09
CA GLY A 95 19.17 -15.87 36.61
C GLY A 95 19.53 -14.48 37.08
#